data_AF-A0A3E0MU08-F1
#
_entry.id   AF-A0A3E0MU08-F1
#
_cell.length_a   1.000
_cell.length_b   1.000
_cell.length_c   1.000
_cell.angle_alpha   90.00
_cell.angle_beta   90.00
_cell.angle_gamma   90.00
#
_symmetry.space_group_name_H-M   'P 1'
#
loop_
_entity.id
_entity.type
_entity.pdbx_description
1 polymer ?
#
loop_
_entity_poly.entity_id
_entity_poly.type
_entity_poly.pdbx_seq_one_letter_code
_entity_poly.pdbx_strand_id
1 'polypeptide(L)'
;MAYIGNTLKTAQPNYQIIDDISASFDGSTTSFALQVAGATPAPFPVSQQHCLISVGGVIQQPDPTGTDGFLLSGSNIVFSSAPAAGQDFFGVVLAGADYITAGHAFPDGSVSAPSLTFDSDQDTGFYKAGSGDVGLTSNGVARTLGLLETAQTYTGGKAAEVTTLTDATNIATDLSLSNNFTVTLSGNRTLDNPTNKVAGQSGSIFVVQDSTGSRTLAYGSDWDFAGGTVPTLSTGANAIDRIDYIVQGSSDIHAVFTANYS
;
A
#
# COMPACT_ATOMS: atom_id res chain seq x y z
N MET A 1 -36.64 1.59 -5.64
CA MET A 1 -35.76 1.14 -6.73
C MET A 1 -34.45 0.69 -6.10
N ALA A 2 -33.98 -0.51 -6.41
CA ALA A 2 -32.65 -0.94 -5.96
C ALA A 2 -31.59 -0.14 -6.73
N TYR A 3 -30.58 0.39 -6.04
CA TYR A 3 -29.49 1.16 -6.62
C TYR A 3 -28.63 0.26 -7.51
N ILE A 4 -28.58 0.54 -8.81
CA ILE A 4 -27.82 -0.22 -9.83
C ILE A 4 -26.43 0.42 -10.09
N GLY A 5 -25.89 1.14 -9.10
CA GLY A 5 -24.56 1.77 -9.17
C GLY A 5 -23.59 1.17 -8.15
N ASN A 6 -22.29 1.46 -8.30
CA ASN A 6 -21.30 1.05 -7.31
C ASN A 6 -21.54 1.78 -5.98
N THR A 7 -21.61 1.05 -4.87
CA THR A 7 -21.63 1.66 -3.53
C THR A 7 -20.30 2.36 -3.28
N LEU A 8 -20.33 3.68 -3.05
CA LEU A 8 -19.13 4.46 -2.71
C LEU A 8 -18.64 4.04 -1.34
N LYS A 9 -17.42 3.52 -1.25
CA LYS A 9 -16.76 3.25 0.04
C LYS A 9 -16.07 4.53 0.50
N THR A 10 -16.82 5.36 1.20
CA THR A 10 -16.37 6.60 1.84
C THR A 10 -16.28 6.35 3.35
N ALA A 11 -15.37 7.03 4.06
CA ALA A 11 -15.21 6.82 5.51
C ALA A 11 -16.46 7.20 6.33
N GLN A 12 -17.37 7.99 5.75
CA GLN A 12 -18.68 8.35 6.31
C GLN A 12 -19.73 8.38 5.18
N PRO A 13 -21.00 7.96 5.42
CA PRO A 13 -22.04 8.01 4.39
C PRO A 13 -22.37 9.47 4.02
N ASN A 14 -21.93 9.93 2.85
CA ASN A 14 -21.97 11.34 2.44
C ASN A 14 -23.21 11.75 1.63
N TYR A 15 -24.20 10.87 1.44
CA TYR A 15 -25.52 11.29 0.97
C TYR A 15 -26.34 11.72 2.18
N GLN A 16 -26.49 13.03 2.34
CA GLN A 16 -27.23 13.60 3.45
C GLN A 16 -28.61 14.05 2.97
N ILE A 17 -29.66 13.54 3.61
CA ILE A 17 -31.02 14.02 3.38
C ILE A 17 -31.11 15.42 3.99
N ILE A 18 -31.47 16.40 3.16
CA ILE A 18 -31.75 17.75 3.62
C ILE A 18 -33.07 17.70 4.40
N ASP A 19 -33.08 18.34 5.57
CA ASP A 19 -34.25 18.42 6.42
C ASP A 19 -35.45 18.97 5.63
N ASP A 20 -36.64 18.46 5.94
CA ASP A 20 -37.85 18.86 5.25
C ASP A 20 -38.22 20.32 5.59
N ILE A 21 -38.24 21.17 4.55
CA ILE A 21 -38.59 22.60 4.65
C ILE A 21 -40.01 22.89 4.14
N SER A 22 -40.76 21.88 3.68
CA SER A 22 -42.07 22.06 3.03
C SER A 22 -43.11 22.77 3.90
N ALA A 23 -43.05 22.59 5.22
CA ALA A 23 -43.92 23.26 6.18
C ALA A 23 -43.77 24.80 6.18
N SER A 24 -42.66 25.32 5.65
CA SER A 24 -42.38 26.76 5.55
C SER A 24 -42.74 27.35 4.18
N PHE A 25 -43.27 26.54 3.25
CA PHE A 25 -43.66 27.03 1.92
C PHE A 25 -44.96 27.83 2.00
N ASP A 26 -44.92 29.07 1.53
CA ASP A 26 -46.03 30.04 1.63
C ASP A 26 -46.34 30.75 0.30
N GLY A 27 -45.61 30.43 -0.78
CA GLY A 27 -45.72 31.08 -2.09
C GLY A 27 -45.07 32.48 -2.18
N SER A 28 -44.34 32.92 -1.15
CA SER A 28 -43.68 34.23 -1.10
C SER A 28 -42.22 34.18 -0.64
N THR A 29 -41.86 33.27 0.25
CA THR A 29 -40.51 33.06 0.77
C THR A 29 -39.70 32.23 -0.22
N THR A 30 -38.51 32.72 -0.60
CA THR A 30 -37.62 32.03 -1.55
C THR A 30 -36.40 31.40 -0.91
N SER A 31 -36.06 31.78 0.33
CA SER A 31 -34.80 31.40 0.99
C SER A 31 -35.06 30.57 2.23
N PHE A 32 -34.44 29.39 2.29
CA PHE A 32 -34.65 28.40 3.34
C PHE A 32 -33.30 27.86 3.80
N ALA A 33 -33.13 27.63 5.10
CA ALA A 33 -31.89 27.06 5.62
C ALA A 33 -31.67 25.63 5.08
N LEU A 34 -30.46 25.35 4.60
CA LEU A 34 -30.04 23.98 4.26
C LEU A 34 -29.51 23.33 5.53
N GLN A 35 -30.30 22.45 6.11
CA GLN A 35 -29.95 21.69 7.31
C GLN A 35 -29.99 20.19 7.04
N VAL A 36 -29.20 19.45 7.80
CA VAL A 36 -29.19 18.00 7.87
C VAL A 36 -29.21 17.64 9.34
N ALA A 37 -30.23 16.90 9.77
CA ALA A 37 -30.45 16.51 11.16
C ALA A 37 -30.48 17.72 12.13
N GLY A 38 -31.05 18.84 11.67
CA GLY A 38 -31.23 20.08 12.44
C GLY A 38 -30.01 20.99 12.51
N ALA A 39 -28.93 20.68 11.78
CA ALA A 39 -27.69 21.47 11.76
C ALA A 39 -27.23 21.77 10.33
N THR A 40 -26.51 22.86 10.15
CA THR A 40 -25.83 23.15 8.87
C THR A 40 -24.80 22.05 8.59
N PRO A 41 -24.83 21.38 7.41
CA PRO A 41 -23.90 20.31 7.11
C PRO A 41 -22.45 20.82 7.00
N ALA A 42 -21.50 20.00 7.44
CA ALA A 42 -20.07 20.26 7.36
C ALA A 42 -19.37 19.04 6.73
N PRO A 43 -18.66 19.18 5.60
CA PRO A 43 -18.54 20.40 4.80
C PRO A 43 -19.87 20.82 4.13
N PHE A 44 -20.09 22.13 4.00
CA PHE A 44 -21.26 22.65 3.31
C PHE A 44 -21.11 22.46 1.78
N PRO A 45 -22.18 22.13 1.03
CA PRO A 45 -22.10 21.99 -0.42
C PRO A 45 -21.64 23.29 -1.10
N VAL A 46 -20.51 23.23 -1.79
CA VAL A 46 -19.88 24.42 -2.43
C VAL A 46 -20.40 24.73 -3.84
N SER A 47 -21.21 23.84 -4.41
CA SER A 47 -21.85 24.00 -5.72
C SER A 47 -23.29 23.50 -5.65
N GLN A 48 -24.21 24.18 -6.30
CA GLN A 48 -25.61 23.78 -6.46
C GLN A 48 -25.71 22.38 -7.08
N GLN A 49 -24.76 22.02 -7.95
CA GLN A 49 -24.69 20.70 -8.59
C GLN A 49 -24.44 19.57 -7.59
N HIS A 50 -24.00 19.89 -6.37
CA HIS A 50 -23.86 18.93 -5.28
C HIS A 50 -25.18 18.67 -4.57
N CYS A 51 -26.28 19.31 -4.97
CA CYS A 51 -27.59 19.06 -4.38
C CYS A 51 -28.56 18.57 -5.46
N LEU A 52 -29.36 17.55 -5.12
CA LEU A 52 -30.58 17.25 -5.85
C LEU A 52 -31.74 17.79 -5.03
N ILE A 53 -32.47 18.75 -5.59
CA ILE A 53 -33.59 19.40 -4.91
C ILE A 53 -34.85 19.20 -5.73
N SER A 54 -35.95 18.89 -5.05
CA SER A 54 -37.28 18.78 -5.62
C SER A 54 -38.29 19.54 -4.80
N VAL A 55 -39.17 20.24 -5.50
CA VAL A 55 -40.34 20.93 -4.95
C VAL A 55 -41.56 20.48 -5.73
N GLY A 56 -42.60 20.01 -5.04
CA GLY A 56 -43.83 19.55 -5.70
C GLY A 56 -43.64 18.35 -6.64
N GLY A 57 -42.63 17.53 -6.39
CA GLY A 57 -42.23 16.43 -7.28
C GLY A 57 -41.46 16.86 -8.53
N VAL A 58 -41.11 18.14 -8.68
CA VAL A 58 -40.32 18.67 -9.80
C VAL A 58 -38.88 18.93 -9.37
N ILE A 59 -37.92 18.31 -10.07
CA ILE A 59 -36.49 18.56 -9.90
C ILE A 59 -36.17 20.01 -10.27
N GLN A 60 -35.49 20.71 -9.37
CA GLN A 60 -35.08 22.09 -9.56
C GLN A 60 -33.71 22.14 -10.25
N GLN A 61 -33.58 23.00 -11.27
CA GLN A 61 -32.33 23.21 -11.97
C GLN A 61 -31.27 23.81 -11.01
N PRO A 62 -30.09 23.20 -10.88
CA PRO A 62 -28.97 23.83 -10.19
C PRO A 62 -28.43 24.99 -11.03
N ASP A 63 -28.62 26.23 -10.59
CA ASP A 63 -28.21 27.43 -11.33
C ASP A 63 -27.50 28.44 -10.42
N PRO A 64 -26.19 28.69 -10.61
CA PRO A 64 -25.47 29.67 -9.81
C PRO A 64 -25.88 31.12 -10.07
N THR A 65 -26.64 31.41 -11.14
CA THR A 65 -27.11 32.76 -11.45
C THR A 65 -28.40 33.14 -10.70
N GLY A 66 -29.12 32.17 -10.15
CA GLY A 66 -30.38 32.37 -9.45
C GLY A 66 -31.58 32.64 -10.34
N THR A 67 -31.42 32.49 -11.66
CA THR A 67 -32.48 32.78 -12.64
C THR A 67 -33.45 31.62 -12.73
N ASP A 68 -32.95 30.39 -12.66
CA ASP A 68 -33.74 29.17 -12.78
C ASP A 68 -33.58 28.27 -11.55
N GLY A 69 -34.58 27.44 -11.25
CA GLY A 69 -34.53 26.41 -10.19
C GLY A 69 -34.08 26.97 -8.84
N PHE A 70 -32.85 26.66 -8.43
CA PHE A 70 -32.28 27.12 -7.16
C PHE A 70 -30.79 27.49 -7.23
N LEU A 71 -30.37 28.35 -6.29
CA LEU A 71 -28.97 28.59 -5.93
C LEU A 71 -28.69 28.29 -4.45
N LEU A 72 -27.43 28.06 -4.09
CA LEU A 72 -26.98 28.05 -2.70
C LEU A 72 -26.40 29.44 -2.37
N SER A 73 -26.92 30.08 -1.33
CA SER A 73 -26.46 31.40 -0.88
C SER A 73 -26.30 31.41 0.64
N GLY A 74 -25.07 31.64 1.12
CA GLY A 74 -24.75 31.42 2.52
C GLY A 74 -25.01 29.96 2.91
N SER A 75 -25.76 29.73 3.98
CA SER A 75 -26.18 28.39 4.41
C SER A 75 -27.59 28.01 3.91
N ASN A 76 -28.12 28.70 2.90
CA ASN A 76 -29.50 28.56 2.46
C ASN A 76 -29.61 28.02 1.03
N ILE A 77 -30.70 27.32 0.78
CA ILE A 77 -31.28 27.08 -0.55
C ILE A 77 -32.12 28.32 -0.89
N VAL A 78 -31.88 28.91 -2.05
CA VAL A 78 -32.68 30.03 -2.56
C VAL A 78 -33.30 29.63 -3.89
N PHE A 79 -34.62 29.56 -3.94
CA PHE A 79 -35.36 29.26 -5.15
C PHE A 79 -35.55 30.52 -6.01
N SER A 80 -35.45 30.35 -7.33
CA SER A 80 -35.77 31.39 -8.32
C SER A 80 -37.25 31.82 -8.26
N SER A 81 -38.12 30.93 -7.80
CA SER A 81 -39.54 31.17 -7.55
C SER A 81 -39.96 30.58 -6.21
N ALA A 82 -40.77 31.32 -5.44
CA ALA A 82 -41.19 30.89 -4.11
C ALA A 82 -42.07 29.62 -4.19
N PRO A 83 -41.69 28.53 -3.50
CA PRO A 83 -42.52 27.34 -3.42
C PRO A 83 -43.92 27.64 -2.87
N ALA A 84 -44.96 27.17 -3.56
CA ALA A 84 -46.34 27.36 -3.12
C ALA A 84 -46.66 26.51 -1.87
N ALA A 85 -47.59 26.99 -1.04
CA ALA A 85 -48.06 26.26 0.13
C ALA A 85 -48.63 24.88 -0.25
N GLY A 86 -48.26 23.86 0.53
CA GLY A 86 -48.70 22.48 0.31
C GLY A 86 -47.93 21.71 -0.76
N GLN A 87 -46.86 22.27 -1.33
CA GLN A 87 -45.92 21.52 -2.18
C GLN A 87 -44.99 20.67 -1.31
N ASP A 88 -44.75 19.42 -1.71
CA ASP A 88 -43.79 18.55 -1.03
C ASP A 88 -42.35 18.99 -1.30
N PHE A 89 -41.44 18.68 -0.39
CA PHE A 89 -40.00 18.88 -0.56
C PHE A 89 -39.24 17.57 -0.41
N PHE A 90 -38.24 17.36 -1.26
CA PHE A 90 -37.12 16.51 -0.89
C PHE A 90 -35.83 17.15 -1.38
N GLY A 91 -34.78 17.02 -0.57
CA GLY A 91 -33.45 17.47 -0.92
C GLY A 91 -32.42 16.44 -0.47
N VAL A 92 -31.41 16.22 -1.30
CA VAL A 92 -30.24 15.40 -0.95
C VAL A 92 -29.00 16.20 -1.29
N VAL A 93 -28.09 16.34 -0.33
CA VAL A 93 -26.70 16.67 -0.63
C VAL A 93 -26.10 15.43 -1.26
N LEU A 94 -25.87 15.51 -2.56
CA LEU A 94 -25.07 14.57 -3.33
C LEU A 94 -23.64 14.71 -2.85
N ALA A 95 -23.02 13.60 -2.45
CA ALA A 95 -21.60 13.59 -2.17
C ALA A 95 -20.86 14.08 -3.43
N GLY A 96 -20.31 15.29 -3.39
CA GLY A 96 -19.36 15.76 -4.40
C GLY A 96 -18.12 14.87 -4.29
N ALA A 97 -18.12 13.79 -5.08
CA ALA A 97 -17.03 12.83 -5.32
C ALA A 97 -16.01 12.65 -4.17
N ASP A 98 -16.28 11.68 -3.29
CA ASP A 98 -15.19 10.93 -2.62
C ASP A 98 -14.58 9.89 -3.60
N TYR A 99 -14.42 10.30 -4.85
CA TYR A 99 -13.77 9.56 -5.92
C TYR A 99 -12.62 10.40 -6.43
N ILE A 100 -11.42 9.80 -6.41
CA ILE A 100 -10.39 10.12 -7.40
C ILE A 100 -11.03 9.86 -8.77
N THR A 101 -11.43 10.92 -9.47
CA THR A 101 -11.97 10.79 -10.84
C THR A 101 -10.86 10.20 -11.71
N ALA A 102 -11.09 9.04 -12.33
CA ALA A 102 -10.12 8.47 -13.28
C ALA A 102 -9.86 9.48 -14.40
N GLY A 103 -8.59 9.86 -14.60
CA GLY A 103 -8.20 10.92 -15.55
C GLY A 103 -8.05 12.32 -14.95
N HIS A 104 -8.29 12.50 -13.64
CA HIS A 104 -7.93 13.74 -12.93
C HIS A 104 -6.43 13.75 -12.62
N ALA A 105 -5.76 14.86 -12.91
CA ALA A 105 -4.37 15.08 -12.51
C ALA A 105 -4.35 15.70 -11.11
N PHE A 106 -3.75 15.01 -10.15
CA PHE A 106 -3.41 15.60 -8.86
C PHE A 106 -2.23 16.57 -9.02
N PRO A 107 -2.10 17.61 -8.17
CA PRO A 107 -0.88 18.38 -8.07
C PRO A 107 0.32 17.47 -7.85
N ASP A 108 1.52 17.87 -8.28
CA ASP A 108 2.72 17.02 -8.15
C ASP A 108 3.06 16.70 -6.68
N GLY A 109 2.74 17.60 -5.75
CA GLY A 109 3.08 17.42 -4.33
C GLY A 109 4.58 17.48 -4.06
N SER A 110 4.97 17.18 -2.83
CA SER A 110 6.35 17.18 -2.37
C SER A 110 6.54 16.21 -1.20
N VAL A 111 7.79 16.02 -0.77
CA VAL A 111 8.11 15.20 0.41
C VAL A 111 7.39 15.69 1.68
N SER A 112 7.28 17.01 1.88
CA SER A 112 6.63 17.57 3.07
C SER A 112 5.13 17.83 2.90
N ALA A 113 4.59 17.65 1.69
CA ALA A 113 3.19 17.89 1.36
C ALA A 113 2.80 17.03 0.15
N PRO A 114 2.51 15.73 0.36
CA PRO A 114 2.13 14.83 -0.72
C PRO A 114 0.75 15.15 -1.30
N SER A 115 0.48 14.67 -2.51
CA SER A 115 -0.74 14.93 -3.27
C SER A 115 -1.92 14.10 -2.81
N LEU A 116 -1.65 12.92 -2.25
CA LEU A 116 -2.62 12.04 -1.61
C LEU A 116 -2.22 11.89 -0.15
N THR A 117 -3.02 12.44 0.76
CA THR A 117 -2.78 12.48 2.21
C THR A 117 -3.89 11.76 2.97
N PHE A 118 -3.76 11.69 4.29
CA PHE A 118 -4.81 11.25 5.20
C PHE A 118 -5.38 12.47 5.96
N ASP A 119 -6.64 12.41 6.40
CA ASP A 119 -7.38 13.57 6.93
C ASP A 119 -6.65 14.31 8.08
N SER A 120 -6.08 13.55 9.01
CA SER A 120 -5.32 14.07 10.15
C SER A 120 -3.79 14.02 9.98
N ASP A 121 -3.30 13.60 8.81
CA ASP A 121 -1.88 13.39 8.53
C ASP A 121 -1.59 13.83 7.08
N GLN A 122 -1.19 15.09 6.97
CA GLN A 122 -0.95 15.79 5.70
C GLN A 122 0.51 15.72 5.24
N ASP A 123 1.37 15.01 5.96
CA ASP A 123 2.78 14.83 5.61
C ASP A 123 3.15 13.35 5.40
N THR A 124 2.14 12.46 5.45
CA THR A 124 2.20 11.06 5.00
C THR A 124 1.33 10.83 3.78
N GLY A 125 1.90 10.22 2.73
CA GLY A 125 1.19 10.10 1.46
C GLY A 125 2.02 9.78 0.23
N PHE A 126 1.41 10.00 -0.93
CA PHE A 126 2.02 9.83 -2.27
C PHE A 126 2.22 11.18 -2.96
N TYR A 127 3.37 11.37 -3.62
CA TYR A 127 3.67 12.55 -4.42
C TYR A 127 4.40 12.15 -5.71
N LYS A 128 4.50 13.07 -6.66
CA LYS A 128 5.35 12.91 -7.85
C LYS A 128 6.79 13.28 -7.48
N ALA A 129 7.64 12.28 -7.35
CA ALA A 129 9.06 12.48 -7.02
C ALA A 129 9.88 13.01 -8.21
N GLY A 130 9.39 12.77 -9.43
CA GLY A 130 10.07 13.13 -10.68
C GLY A 130 9.25 12.74 -11.91
N SER A 131 9.82 12.92 -13.09
CA SER A 131 9.19 12.45 -14.33
C SER A 131 9.12 10.91 -14.32
N GLY A 132 7.93 10.34 -14.42
CA GLY A 132 7.72 8.88 -14.31
C GLY A 132 7.73 8.31 -12.88
N ASP A 133 8.12 9.10 -11.87
CA ASP A 133 8.38 8.58 -10.52
C ASP A 133 7.29 8.98 -9.52
N VAL A 134 6.83 7.99 -8.76
CA VAL A 134 5.98 8.17 -7.58
C VAL A 134 6.85 8.04 -6.33
N GLY A 135 6.75 9.04 -5.45
CA GLY A 135 7.37 9.05 -4.14
C GLY A 135 6.39 8.72 -3.04
N LEU A 136 6.90 8.10 -1.98
CA LEU A 136 6.21 7.93 -0.71
C LEU A 136 6.82 8.88 0.31
N THR A 137 6.02 9.40 1.22
CA THR A 137 6.49 10.16 2.38
C THR A 137 5.71 9.76 3.62
N SER A 138 6.35 9.88 4.78
CA SER A 138 5.66 9.84 6.08
C SER A 138 6.33 10.77 7.07
N ASN A 139 5.54 11.52 7.83
CA ASN A 139 6.03 12.58 8.72
C ASN A 139 6.97 13.55 7.99
N GLY A 140 6.67 13.88 6.73
CA GLY A 140 7.45 14.81 5.92
C GLY A 140 8.85 14.30 5.51
N VAL A 141 9.06 12.98 5.54
CA VAL A 141 10.33 12.36 5.17
C VAL A 141 10.13 11.33 4.08
N ALA A 142 10.90 11.48 3.00
CA ALA A 142 10.85 10.58 1.85
C ALA A 142 11.12 9.14 2.28
N ARG A 143 10.27 8.22 1.82
CA ARG A 143 10.43 6.78 2.00
C ARG A 143 10.76 6.15 0.66
N THR A 144 11.66 5.17 0.70
CA THR A 144 12.05 4.42 -0.49
C THR A 144 10.98 3.39 -0.83
N LEU A 145 10.51 3.41 -2.07
CA LEU A 145 9.83 2.30 -2.70
C LEU A 145 10.87 1.49 -3.47
N GLY A 146 11.06 0.22 -3.12
CA GLY A 146 11.94 -0.66 -3.88
C GLY A 146 11.32 -0.93 -5.25
N LEU A 147 11.86 -0.31 -6.29
CA LEU A 147 11.41 -0.47 -7.68
C LEU A 147 12.35 -1.41 -8.41
N LEU A 148 11.79 -2.37 -9.15
CA LEU A 148 12.56 -3.39 -9.85
C LEU A 148 13.35 -2.83 -11.05
N GLU A 149 12.82 -1.79 -11.69
CA GLU A 149 13.36 -1.23 -12.95
C GLU A 149 14.55 -0.27 -12.74
N THR A 150 14.96 0.00 -11.50
CA THR A 150 16.09 0.91 -11.22
C THR A 150 16.96 0.40 -10.07
N ALA A 151 18.26 0.67 -10.15
CA ALA A 151 19.21 0.31 -9.11
C ALA A 151 18.85 1.00 -7.78
N GLN A 152 18.74 0.21 -6.72
CA GLN A 152 18.41 0.72 -5.38
C GLN A 152 19.68 0.99 -4.58
N THR A 153 19.84 2.23 -4.08
CA THR A 153 20.92 2.59 -3.15
C THR A 153 20.36 2.69 -1.74
N TYR A 154 20.78 1.81 -0.83
CA TYR A 154 20.44 1.90 0.59
C TYR A 154 21.61 2.48 1.38
N THR A 155 21.41 3.65 2.01
CA THR A 155 22.45 4.33 2.80
C THR A 155 22.51 3.88 4.27
N GLY A 156 21.48 3.17 4.74
CA GLY A 156 21.46 2.51 6.05
C GLY A 156 21.53 1.00 5.91
N GLY A 157 22.00 0.32 6.96
CA GLY A 157 22.11 -1.14 7.00
C GLY A 157 20.77 -1.84 6.71
N LYS A 158 20.80 -2.84 5.84
CA LYS A 158 19.70 -3.76 5.54
C LYS A 158 20.18 -5.17 5.80
N ALA A 159 19.63 -5.81 6.82
CA ALA A 159 19.94 -7.21 7.11
C ALA A 159 19.08 -8.10 6.21
N ALA A 160 19.72 -9.04 5.51
CA ALA A 160 19.02 -10.18 4.95
C ALA A 160 18.81 -11.23 6.05
N GLU A 161 17.62 -11.83 6.08
CA GLU A 161 17.27 -12.88 7.03
C GLU A 161 18.27 -14.05 6.96
N VAL A 162 18.54 -14.71 8.09
CA VAL A 162 19.26 -15.99 8.13
C VAL A 162 18.25 -17.09 8.46
N THR A 163 17.93 -17.93 7.47
CA THR A 163 16.94 -19.00 7.62
C THR A 163 17.59 -20.28 8.11
N THR A 164 17.04 -20.89 9.16
CA THR A 164 17.53 -22.19 9.66
C THR A 164 17.09 -23.33 8.75
N LEU A 165 18.03 -24.08 8.20
CA LEU A 165 17.76 -25.31 7.47
C LEU A 165 17.48 -26.45 8.45
N THR A 166 16.63 -27.37 8.03
CA THR A 166 16.37 -28.59 8.79
C THR A 166 17.53 -29.57 8.60
N ASP A 167 18.14 -30.01 9.70
CA ASP A 167 19.13 -31.09 9.68
C ASP A 167 18.47 -32.43 9.31
N ALA A 168 19.03 -33.08 8.31
CA ALA A 168 18.58 -34.37 7.79
C ALA A 168 19.75 -35.07 7.09
N THR A 169 19.62 -36.35 6.76
CA THR A 169 20.64 -37.08 5.98
C THR A 169 21.01 -36.33 4.70
N ASN A 170 19.99 -35.74 4.07
CA ASN A 170 20.07 -34.85 2.93
C ASN A 170 19.42 -33.53 3.33
N ILE A 171 20.23 -32.48 3.46
CA ILE A 171 19.81 -31.14 3.85
C ILE A 171 19.34 -30.44 2.58
N ALA A 172 18.02 -30.27 2.45
CA ALA A 172 17.42 -29.52 1.36
C ALA A 172 17.65 -28.01 1.56
N THR A 173 17.97 -27.30 0.47
CA THR A 173 18.10 -25.83 0.44
C THR A 173 17.17 -25.26 -0.61
N ASP A 174 16.24 -24.39 -0.20
CA ASP A 174 15.33 -23.66 -1.10
C ASP A 174 15.74 -22.18 -1.13
N LEU A 175 16.31 -21.73 -2.25
CA LEU A 175 16.81 -20.37 -2.37
C LEU A 175 15.71 -19.33 -2.55
N SER A 176 14.43 -19.72 -2.69
CA SER A 176 13.33 -18.75 -2.65
C SER A 176 13.05 -18.24 -1.23
N LEU A 177 13.52 -18.95 -0.19
CA LEU A 177 13.25 -18.60 1.20
C LEU A 177 14.19 -17.52 1.74
N SER A 178 15.47 -17.54 1.36
CA SER A 178 16.45 -16.54 1.80
C SER A 178 17.72 -16.55 0.93
N ASN A 179 18.56 -15.55 1.12
CA ASN A 179 19.94 -15.53 0.66
C ASN A 179 20.92 -16.09 1.70
N ASN A 180 20.57 -16.05 2.99
CA ASN A 180 21.46 -16.55 4.04
C ASN A 180 20.79 -17.66 4.82
N PHE A 181 21.58 -18.68 5.17
CA PHE A 181 21.12 -19.86 5.86
C PHE A 181 22.03 -20.25 7.01
N THR A 182 21.50 -21.05 7.94
CA THR A 182 22.29 -21.72 8.97
C THR A 182 21.81 -23.15 9.17
N VAL A 183 22.73 -24.07 9.47
CA VAL A 183 22.39 -25.44 9.84
C VAL A 183 23.33 -25.95 10.93
N THR A 184 22.77 -26.65 11.91
CA THR A 184 23.56 -27.37 12.92
C THR A 184 23.52 -28.86 12.61
N LEU A 185 24.67 -29.45 12.34
CA LEU A 185 24.78 -30.86 11.95
C LEU A 185 24.68 -31.77 13.18
N SER A 186 23.79 -32.75 13.16
CA SER A 186 23.73 -33.79 14.21
C SER A 186 24.34 -35.14 13.79
N GLY A 187 24.90 -35.21 12.59
CA GLY A 187 25.49 -36.40 12.00
C GLY A 187 26.28 -36.05 10.73
N ASN A 188 26.81 -37.07 10.05
CA ASN A 188 27.40 -36.87 8.72
C ASN A 188 26.27 -36.68 7.70
N ARG A 189 26.26 -35.53 7.02
CA ARG A 189 25.16 -35.10 6.15
C ARG A 189 25.62 -34.86 4.71
N THR A 190 24.64 -34.67 3.83
CA THR A 190 24.84 -34.12 2.49
C THR A 190 24.08 -32.80 2.39
N LEU A 191 24.72 -31.74 1.92
CA LEU A 191 24.05 -30.52 1.46
C LEU A 191 23.59 -30.75 0.03
N ASP A 192 22.28 -30.86 -0.19
CA ASP A 192 21.74 -31.16 -1.52
C ASP A 192 21.98 -30.00 -2.50
N ASN A 193 21.75 -30.26 -3.79
CA ASN A 193 21.65 -29.20 -4.79
C ASN A 193 20.47 -28.29 -4.43
N PRO A 194 20.68 -26.97 -4.30
CA PRO A 194 19.59 -26.07 -3.98
C PRO A 194 18.49 -26.08 -5.06
N THR A 195 17.25 -25.88 -4.62
CA THR A 195 16.07 -25.68 -5.47
C THR A 195 15.79 -24.19 -5.65
N ASN A 196 14.98 -23.84 -6.66
CA ASN A 196 14.55 -22.46 -6.95
C ASN A 196 15.70 -21.46 -7.15
N LYS A 197 16.83 -21.94 -7.71
CA LYS A 197 18.00 -21.14 -8.01
C LYS A 197 17.69 -20.06 -9.04
N VAL A 198 18.10 -18.83 -8.76
CA VAL A 198 18.07 -17.70 -9.69
C VAL A 198 19.50 -17.24 -9.94
N ALA A 199 19.91 -17.17 -11.21
CA ALA A 199 21.25 -16.71 -11.57
C ALA A 199 21.50 -15.28 -11.03
N GLY A 200 22.67 -15.07 -10.42
CA GLY A 200 23.04 -13.82 -9.73
C GLY A 200 22.61 -13.76 -8.26
N GLN A 201 21.85 -14.72 -7.75
CA GLN A 201 21.55 -14.82 -6.32
C GLN A 201 22.80 -15.24 -5.54
N SER A 202 23.10 -14.51 -4.46
CA SER A 202 24.28 -14.73 -3.63
C SER A 202 23.96 -14.62 -2.15
N GLY A 203 24.75 -15.29 -1.33
CA GLY A 203 24.71 -15.15 0.12
C GLY A 203 25.62 -16.14 0.83
N SER A 204 25.29 -16.49 2.07
CA SER A 204 26.13 -17.35 2.91
C SER A 204 25.35 -18.44 3.62
N ILE A 205 25.95 -19.61 3.81
CA ILE A 205 25.45 -20.69 4.66
C ILE A 205 26.42 -20.88 5.82
N PHE A 206 25.94 -20.70 7.04
CA PHE A 206 26.67 -21.07 8.25
C PHE A 206 26.44 -22.54 8.55
N VAL A 207 27.52 -23.31 8.66
CA VAL A 207 27.49 -24.74 9.00
C VAL A 207 28.09 -24.90 10.38
N VAL A 208 27.29 -25.41 11.31
CA VAL A 208 27.66 -25.49 12.73
C VAL A 208 27.80 -26.96 13.13
N GLN A 209 28.92 -27.31 13.74
CA GLN A 209 29.10 -28.62 14.40
C GLN A 209 28.18 -28.72 15.62
N ASP A 210 27.72 -29.94 15.93
CA ASP A 210 27.09 -30.19 17.24
C ASP A 210 28.09 -30.04 18.39
N SER A 211 27.61 -30.28 19.62
CA SER A 211 28.42 -30.25 20.83
C SER A 211 29.48 -31.36 20.93
N THR A 212 29.51 -32.30 19.98
CA THR A 212 30.54 -33.36 19.90
C THR A 212 31.62 -33.01 18.88
N GLY A 213 31.23 -32.46 17.74
CA GLY A 213 32.10 -32.20 16.60
C GLY A 213 32.33 -33.42 15.71
N SER A 214 33.29 -33.29 14.79
CA SER A 214 33.70 -34.31 13.82
C SER A 214 32.60 -34.78 12.85
N ARG A 215 31.59 -33.94 12.60
CA ARG A 215 30.61 -34.17 11.52
C ARG A 215 31.19 -33.79 10.18
N THR A 216 30.88 -34.59 9.16
CA THR A 216 31.22 -34.29 7.77
C THR A 216 30.01 -33.80 7.00
N LEU A 217 30.27 -33.00 5.96
CA LEU A 217 29.26 -32.55 5.00
C LEU A 217 29.74 -32.89 3.60
N ALA A 218 29.00 -33.75 2.92
CA ALA A 218 29.12 -33.93 1.48
C ALA A 218 28.28 -32.86 0.76
N TYR A 219 28.51 -32.68 -0.53
CA TYR A 219 27.86 -31.63 -1.32
C TYR A 219 27.25 -32.22 -2.59
N GLY A 220 26.11 -31.68 -3.00
CA GLY A 220 25.52 -31.95 -4.30
C GLY A 220 26.43 -31.52 -5.46
N SER A 221 26.13 -32.03 -6.66
CA SER A 221 26.94 -31.83 -7.87
C SER A 221 27.03 -30.39 -8.37
N ASP A 222 26.11 -29.52 -7.97
CA ASP A 222 26.02 -28.15 -8.47
C ASP A 222 26.99 -27.20 -7.75
N TRP A 223 27.57 -27.63 -6.62
CA TRP A 223 28.51 -26.84 -5.84
C TRP A 223 29.92 -26.93 -6.44
N ASP A 224 30.36 -25.84 -7.08
CA ASP A 224 31.72 -25.68 -7.58
C ASP A 224 32.55 -24.84 -6.61
N PHE A 225 33.45 -25.49 -5.89
CA PHE A 225 34.29 -24.84 -4.89
C PHE A 225 35.58 -24.30 -5.48
N ALA A 226 36.02 -23.15 -4.96
CA ALA A 226 37.28 -22.53 -5.35
C ALA A 226 38.46 -23.54 -5.33
N GLY A 227 39.15 -23.66 -6.47
CA GLY A 227 40.26 -24.61 -6.64
C GLY A 227 39.85 -26.06 -6.90
N GLY A 228 38.56 -26.33 -7.18
CA GLY A 228 38.04 -27.65 -7.56
C GLY A 228 38.14 -28.71 -6.46
N THR A 229 38.31 -28.29 -5.20
CA THR A 229 38.52 -29.19 -4.06
C THR A 229 37.33 -29.08 -3.10
N VAL A 230 36.72 -30.22 -2.77
CA VAL A 230 35.63 -30.28 -1.79
C VAL A 230 36.16 -29.86 -0.41
N PRO A 231 35.53 -28.88 0.26
CA PRO A 231 35.99 -28.42 1.56
C PRO A 231 35.85 -29.48 2.65
N THR A 232 36.77 -29.44 3.62
CA THR A 232 36.70 -30.22 4.86
C THR A 232 36.23 -29.32 6.00
N LEU A 233 35.17 -29.74 6.70
CA LEU A 233 34.67 -28.99 7.86
C LEU A 233 35.65 -29.00 9.03
N SER A 234 35.57 -27.94 9.83
CA SER A 234 36.20 -27.91 11.14
C SER A 234 35.57 -28.95 12.05
N THR A 235 36.38 -29.66 12.84
CA THR A 235 35.91 -30.82 13.61
C THR A 235 35.66 -30.53 15.09
N GLY A 236 35.97 -29.32 15.56
CA GLY A 236 35.74 -28.93 16.96
C GLY A 236 34.25 -28.91 17.30
N ALA A 237 33.91 -29.23 18.55
CA ALA A 237 32.56 -29.06 19.05
C ALA A 237 32.10 -27.60 18.91
N ASN A 238 30.89 -27.39 18.38
CA ASN A 238 30.32 -26.07 18.08
C ASN A 238 31.17 -25.21 17.11
N ALA A 239 32.15 -25.79 16.41
CA ALA A 239 32.88 -25.07 15.38
C ALA A 239 31.92 -24.60 14.28
N ILE A 240 32.13 -23.40 13.78
CA ILE A 240 31.32 -22.79 12.73
C ILE A 240 32.19 -22.64 11.49
N ASP A 241 31.70 -23.14 10.38
CA ASP A 241 32.25 -22.89 9.05
C ASP A 241 31.26 -22.05 8.23
N ARG A 242 31.75 -21.35 7.20
CA ARG A 242 30.91 -20.55 6.30
C ARG A 242 31.14 -20.93 4.85
N ILE A 243 30.05 -21.10 4.10
CA ILE A 243 30.04 -21.26 2.64
C ILE A 243 29.44 -20.00 2.04
N ASP A 244 30.25 -19.19 1.37
CA ASP A 244 29.76 -18.07 0.56
C ASP A 244 29.50 -18.55 -0.86
N TYR A 245 28.41 -18.11 -1.47
CA TYR A 245 28.02 -18.60 -2.79
C TYR A 245 27.45 -17.52 -3.72
N ILE A 246 27.56 -17.77 -5.02
CA ILE A 246 26.80 -17.09 -6.08
C ILE A 246 26.31 -18.13 -7.10
N VAL A 247 25.03 -18.05 -7.46
CA VAL A 247 24.43 -18.91 -8.49
C VAL A 247 24.83 -18.38 -9.87
N GLN A 248 25.62 -19.14 -10.63
CA GLN A 248 25.92 -18.81 -12.04
C GLN A 248 24.82 -19.34 -12.97
N GLY A 249 24.24 -20.51 -12.66
CA GLY A 249 23.19 -21.14 -13.46
C GLY A 249 22.39 -22.19 -12.70
N SER A 250 21.46 -22.87 -13.38
CA SER A 250 20.57 -23.87 -12.77
C SER A 250 21.27 -25.12 -12.25
N SER A 251 22.55 -25.33 -12.59
CA SER A 251 23.37 -26.48 -12.19
C SER A 251 24.80 -26.07 -11.86
N ASP A 252 25.02 -24.80 -11.54
CA ASP A 252 26.36 -24.23 -11.32
C ASP A 252 26.30 -23.12 -10.26
N ILE A 253 26.93 -23.39 -9.12
CA ILE A 253 27.03 -22.50 -7.97
C ILE A 253 28.50 -22.36 -7.61
N HIS A 254 29.04 -21.15 -7.74
CA HIS A 254 30.40 -20.88 -7.29
C HIS A 254 30.40 -20.65 -5.80
N ALA A 255 31.24 -21.40 -5.10
CA ALA A 255 31.30 -21.39 -3.65
C ALA A 255 32.72 -21.21 -3.11
N VAL A 256 32.83 -20.47 -2.00
CA VAL A 256 34.05 -20.29 -1.24
C VAL A 256 33.79 -20.73 0.19
N PHE A 257 34.71 -21.52 0.73
CA PHE A 257 34.63 -22.05 2.09
C PHE A 257 35.61 -21.33 3.02
N THR A 258 35.10 -20.90 4.17
CA THR A 258 35.91 -20.37 5.27
C THR A 258 35.78 -21.29 6.49
N ALA A 259 36.90 -21.92 6.87
CA ALA A 259 36.96 -22.84 7.99
C ALA A 259 37.09 -22.10 9.33
N ASN A 260 36.51 -22.66 10.38
CA ASN A 260 36.73 -22.30 11.79
C ASN A 260 36.60 -20.79 12.03
N TYR A 261 35.46 -20.25 11.60
CA TYR A 261 35.10 -18.86 11.83
C TYR A 261 34.79 -18.65 13.31
N SER A 262 35.46 -17.66 13.93
CA SER A 262 35.30 -17.27 15.33
C SER A 262 34.26 -16.19 15.53
#